data_AF-A0A920UPX8-F1
#
_entry.id   AF-A0A920UPX8-F1
#
_cell.length_a   1.000
_cell.length_b   1.000
_cell.length_c   1.000
_cell.angle_alpha   90.00
_cell.angle_beta   90.00
_cell.angle_gamma   90.00
#
_symmetry.space_group_name_H-M   'P 1'
#
loop_
_entity.id
_entity.type
_entity.pdbx_description
1 polymer ?
#
loop_
_entity_poly.entity_id
_entity_poly.type
_entity_poly.pdbx_seq_one_letter_code
_entity_poly.pdbx_strand_id
1 'polypeptide(L)'
;MKKAFSKKDFSIIDDPKYQNVKDFKQFNKLFNALLKTYGYRWGFGFGSAITLTSPTWNMKNEIPLELIRLYSQEDIQKAFRKSGDEATQRYYETRRIRRFLSGNSEKFFRFEKSLKWAQDQIKYMEGHNHLIEQNTVGQMRDAIFELGKVLVEKDFMSHYDDVIHFSIEELESICEGKKTKSESHSILKDRKEEFVRLSRIIPPDFLGKPKEEIEALNSGRSNRKQL
;
A
#
# COMPACT_ATOMS: atom_id res chain seq x y z
N MET A 1 2.93 -17.50 24.16
CA MET A 1 2.82 -16.42 23.15
C MET A 1 3.95 -15.39 23.23
N LYS A 2 4.07 -14.59 24.31
CA LYS A 2 5.10 -13.52 24.42
C LYS A 2 6.53 -13.95 24.06
N LYS A 3 7.02 -15.06 24.63
CA LYS A 3 8.37 -15.60 24.34
C LYS A 3 8.57 -16.01 22.87
N ALA A 4 7.55 -16.57 22.23
CA ALA A 4 7.60 -16.97 20.82
C ALA A 4 7.62 -15.74 19.91
N PHE A 5 6.74 -14.77 20.17
CA PHE A 5 6.74 -13.47 19.49
C PHE A 5 8.09 -12.77 19.64
N SER A 6 8.68 -12.70 20.84
CA SER A 6 10.01 -12.10 21.03
C SER A 6 11.10 -12.75 20.15
N LYS A 7 11.00 -14.05 19.90
CA LYS A 7 11.90 -14.83 19.04
C LYS A 7 11.53 -14.83 17.55
N LYS A 8 10.48 -14.09 17.15
CA LYS A 8 9.91 -14.10 15.79
C LYS A 8 9.42 -15.48 15.34
N ASP A 9 9.07 -16.33 16.29
CA ASP A 9 8.42 -17.61 16.02
C ASP A 9 6.91 -17.40 15.96
N PHE A 10 6.42 -17.10 14.75
CA PHE A 10 5.00 -16.89 14.47
C PHE A 10 4.25 -18.19 14.15
N SER A 11 4.96 -19.28 13.85
CA SER A 11 4.37 -20.59 13.53
C SER A 11 3.51 -21.15 14.67
N ILE A 12 3.78 -20.71 15.90
CA ILE A 12 3.01 -21.05 17.10
C ILE A 12 1.52 -20.69 17.01
N ILE A 13 1.15 -19.76 16.13
CA ILE A 13 -0.24 -19.32 15.91
C ILE A 13 -1.07 -20.41 15.24
N ASP A 14 -0.43 -21.22 14.40
CA ASP A 14 -1.06 -22.30 13.64
C ASP A 14 -0.84 -23.68 14.30
N ASP A 15 0.06 -23.79 15.28
CA ASP A 15 0.35 -25.05 15.98
C ASP A 15 -0.90 -25.59 16.71
N PRO A 16 -1.38 -26.81 16.35
CA PRO A 16 -2.55 -27.46 16.94
C PRO A 16 -2.54 -27.51 18.47
N LYS A 17 -1.35 -27.59 19.08
CA LYS A 17 -1.15 -27.65 20.52
C LYS A 17 -1.75 -26.44 21.25
N TYR A 18 -1.73 -25.26 20.62
CA TYR A 18 -2.17 -24.02 21.27
C TYR A 18 -3.57 -23.58 20.86
N GLN A 19 -4.18 -24.22 19.85
CA GLN A 19 -5.49 -23.82 19.32
C GLN A 19 -6.62 -23.86 20.36
N ASN A 20 -6.50 -24.69 21.40
CA ASN A 20 -7.49 -24.78 22.47
C ASN A 20 -7.24 -23.86 23.67
N VAL A 21 -6.09 -23.19 23.73
CA VAL A 21 -5.76 -22.26 24.81
C VAL A 21 -6.58 -20.97 24.65
N LYS A 22 -7.25 -20.53 25.72
CA LYS A 22 -8.17 -19.36 25.70
C LYS A 22 -7.54 -18.11 25.09
N ASP A 23 -6.32 -17.77 25.49
CA ASP A 23 -5.63 -16.56 25.01
C ASP A 23 -5.27 -16.66 23.52
N PHE A 24 -4.91 -17.86 23.03
CA PHE A 24 -4.67 -18.11 21.62
C PHE A 24 -5.96 -18.01 20.80
N LYS A 25 -7.06 -18.58 21.29
CA LYS A 25 -8.39 -18.41 20.66
C LYS A 25 -8.77 -16.94 20.54
N GLN A 26 -8.55 -16.17 21.61
CA GLN A 26 -8.85 -14.73 21.62
C GLN A 26 -7.94 -13.96 20.65
N PHE A 27 -6.63 -14.26 20.65
CA PHE A 27 -5.68 -13.66 19.72
C PHE A 27 -6.07 -13.95 18.27
N ASN A 28 -6.28 -15.22 17.91
CA ASN A 28 -6.66 -15.64 16.57
C ASN A 28 -7.97 -14.99 16.11
N LYS A 29 -8.97 -14.90 17.00
CA LYS A 29 -10.23 -14.19 16.72
C LYS A 29 -9.98 -12.72 16.36
N LEU A 30 -9.15 -12.01 17.13
CA LEU A 30 -8.86 -10.59 16.90
C LEU A 30 -7.96 -10.38 15.67
N PHE A 31 -6.98 -11.26 15.46
CA PHE A 31 -6.10 -11.21 14.30
C PHE A 31 -6.87 -11.47 13.00
N ASN A 32 -7.77 -12.44 12.98
CA ASN A 32 -8.65 -12.67 11.83
C ASN A 32 -9.60 -11.50 11.58
N ALA A 33 -10.10 -10.84 12.64
CA ALA A 33 -10.89 -9.62 12.50
C ALA A 33 -10.06 -8.47 11.90
N LEU A 34 -8.80 -8.32 12.33
CA LEU A 34 -7.86 -7.36 11.75
C LEU A 34 -7.65 -7.62 10.26
N LEU A 35 -7.34 -8.87 9.86
CA LEU A 35 -7.12 -9.23 8.47
C LEU A 35 -8.39 -9.09 7.61
N LYS A 36 -9.57 -9.35 8.18
CA LYS A 36 -10.84 -9.12 7.47
C LYS A 36 -11.01 -7.65 7.05
N THR A 37 -10.53 -6.71 7.86
CA THR A 37 -10.67 -5.27 7.57
C THR A 37 -9.45 -4.71 6.83
N TYR A 38 -8.25 -5.20 7.12
CA TYR A 38 -6.98 -4.60 6.70
C TYR A 38 -6.06 -5.56 5.95
N GLY A 39 -6.52 -6.76 5.61
CA GLY A 39 -5.71 -7.82 5.00
C GLY A 39 -5.15 -7.45 3.63
N TYR A 40 -5.84 -6.57 2.89
CA TYR A 40 -5.40 -6.03 1.61
C TYR A 40 -4.35 -4.91 1.75
N ARG A 41 -3.99 -4.51 2.97
CA ARG A 41 -2.85 -3.62 3.18
C ARG A 41 -1.56 -4.34 2.79
N TRP A 42 -0.59 -3.53 2.40
CA TRP A 42 0.75 -3.96 2.03
C TRP A 42 1.77 -3.11 2.79
N GLY A 43 2.94 -3.68 3.05
CA GLY A 43 4.03 -3.02 3.78
C GLY A 43 3.74 -2.68 5.25
N PHE A 44 4.54 -1.77 5.80
CA PHE A 44 4.53 -1.36 7.22
C PHE A 44 3.95 0.05 7.47
N GLY A 45 3.49 0.77 6.43
CA GLY A 45 3.13 2.19 6.55
C GLY A 45 2.25 2.75 5.42
N PHE A 46 2.36 4.06 5.18
CA PHE A 46 1.64 4.75 4.10
C PHE A 46 2.08 4.15 2.75
N GLY A 47 1.13 3.85 1.86
CA GLY A 47 1.34 2.98 0.68
C GLY A 47 2.32 3.48 -0.40
N SER A 48 3.04 4.58 -0.16
CA SER A 48 3.80 5.32 -1.18
C SER A 48 5.10 4.65 -1.64
N ALA A 49 5.58 3.61 -0.96
CA ALA A 49 6.79 2.86 -1.33
C ALA A 49 6.49 1.44 -1.84
N ILE A 50 5.23 1.19 -2.24
CA ILE A 50 4.70 -0.16 -2.45
C ILE A 50 4.27 -0.32 -3.91
N THR A 51 4.71 -1.40 -4.52
CA THR A 51 4.41 -1.79 -5.91
C THR A 51 3.52 -3.04 -5.93
N LEU A 52 2.97 -3.38 -7.11
CA LEU A 52 2.21 -4.62 -7.30
C LEU A 52 3.01 -5.88 -6.92
N THR A 53 4.34 -5.80 -6.85
CA THR A 53 5.20 -6.93 -6.44
C THR A 53 5.23 -7.14 -4.93
N SER A 54 4.74 -6.19 -4.14
CA SER A 54 4.73 -6.27 -2.68
C SER A 54 3.58 -7.16 -2.19
N PRO A 55 3.82 -8.06 -1.23
CA PRO A 55 2.76 -8.89 -0.68
C PRO A 55 1.80 -8.08 0.19
N THR A 56 0.52 -8.44 0.13
CA THR A 56 -0.48 -8.00 1.08
C THR A 56 -0.32 -8.72 2.42
N TRP A 57 -1.02 -8.25 3.45
CA TRP A 57 -1.06 -8.90 4.75
C TRP A 57 -1.75 -10.27 4.68
N ASN A 58 -2.75 -10.46 3.81
CA ASN A 58 -3.36 -11.77 3.56
C ASN A 58 -2.38 -12.77 2.93
N MET A 59 -1.51 -12.29 2.03
CA MET A 59 -0.49 -13.13 1.41
C MET A 59 0.63 -13.51 2.38
N LYS A 60 1.00 -12.59 3.28
CA LYS A 60 2.13 -12.75 4.21
C LYS A 60 1.79 -12.22 5.60
N ASN A 61 1.18 -13.09 6.41
CA ASN A 61 0.75 -12.78 7.77
C ASN A 61 1.89 -12.35 8.70
N GLU A 62 3.14 -12.70 8.41
CA GLU A 62 4.31 -12.29 9.19
C GLU A 62 4.46 -10.76 9.24
N ILE A 63 3.97 -10.04 8.23
CA ILE A 63 4.04 -8.56 8.19
C ILE A 63 3.25 -7.95 9.36
N PRO A 64 1.92 -8.16 9.48
CA PRO A 64 1.17 -7.65 10.62
C PRO A 64 1.57 -8.28 11.95
N LEU A 65 2.07 -9.52 11.97
CA LEU A 65 2.56 -10.15 13.20
C LEU A 65 3.85 -9.52 13.72
N GLU A 66 4.77 -9.12 12.83
CA GLU A 66 5.95 -8.34 13.19
C GLU A 66 5.56 -6.96 13.71
N LEU A 67 4.56 -6.29 13.13
CA LEU A 67 4.02 -5.05 13.68
C LEU A 67 3.49 -5.25 15.11
N ILE A 68 2.66 -6.26 15.33
CA ILE A 68 2.13 -6.58 16.66
C ILE A 68 3.28 -6.86 17.64
N ARG A 69 4.32 -7.58 17.21
CA ARG A 69 5.52 -7.81 18.02
C ARG A 69 6.18 -6.50 18.42
N LEU A 70 6.42 -5.60 17.47
CA LEU A 70 7.04 -4.29 17.74
C LEU A 70 6.20 -3.48 18.73
N TYR A 71 4.89 -3.36 18.49
CA TYR A 71 4.00 -2.67 19.43
C TYR A 71 3.97 -3.32 20.83
N SER A 72 4.06 -4.66 20.92
CA SER A 72 4.08 -5.36 22.21
C SER A 72 5.33 -5.10 23.06
N GLN A 73 6.40 -4.56 22.45
CA GLN A 73 7.65 -4.19 23.11
C GLN A 73 7.65 -2.73 23.59
N GLU A 74 6.78 -1.91 23.02
CA GLU A 74 6.64 -0.50 23.34
C GLU A 74 5.73 -0.25 24.55
N ASP A 75 5.95 0.86 25.25
CA ASP A 75 4.96 1.38 26.21
C ASP A 75 3.82 2.06 25.43
N ILE A 76 2.88 1.24 24.98
CA ILE A 76 1.68 1.69 24.26
C ILE A 76 0.89 2.70 25.10
N GLN A 77 0.89 2.57 26.44
CA GLN A 77 0.18 3.50 27.31
C GLN A 77 0.84 4.88 27.30
N LYS A 78 2.18 4.95 27.24
CA LYS A 78 2.89 6.21 27.01
C LYS A 78 2.54 6.83 25.66
N ALA A 79 2.44 6.02 24.61
CA ALA A 79 2.03 6.52 23.29
C ALA A 79 0.61 7.11 23.33
N PHE A 80 -0.35 6.45 24.00
CA PHE A 80 -1.70 6.98 24.16
C PHE A 80 -1.76 8.25 25.00
N ARG A 81 -1.00 8.32 26.10
CA ARG A 81 -0.88 9.55 26.90
C ARG A 81 -0.35 10.71 26.05
N LYS A 82 0.73 10.49 25.31
CA LYS A 82 1.31 11.49 24.39
C LYS A 82 0.28 11.97 23.36
N SER A 83 -0.48 11.05 22.76
CA SER A 83 -1.55 11.40 21.81
C SER A 83 -2.64 12.28 22.45
N GLY A 84 -3.00 12.01 23.70
CA GLY A 84 -3.91 12.84 24.51
C GLY A 84 -3.35 14.23 24.81
N ASP A 85 -2.07 14.32 25.16
CA ASP A 85 -1.37 15.59 25.40
C ASP A 85 -1.34 16.44 24.12
N GLU A 86 -1.03 15.84 22.98
CA GLU A 86 -1.04 16.50 21.67
C GLU A 86 -2.45 16.97 21.27
N ALA A 87 -3.49 16.19 21.56
CA ALA A 87 -4.88 16.59 21.34
C ALA A 87 -5.27 17.80 22.19
N THR A 88 -4.85 17.78 23.46
CA THR A 88 -5.05 18.87 24.41
C THR A 88 -4.32 20.14 23.97
N GLN A 89 -3.06 20.01 23.53
CA GLN A 89 -2.28 21.12 23.00
C GLN A 89 -2.95 21.72 21.76
N ARG A 90 -3.38 20.89 20.79
CA ARG A 90 -4.12 21.36 19.60
C ARG A 90 -5.39 22.14 19.98
N TYR A 91 -6.13 21.69 20.99
CA TYR A 91 -7.31 22.41 21.49
C TYR A 91 -6.95 23.80 22.02
N TYR A 92 -5.93 23.91 22.87
CA TYR A 92 -5.54 25.18 23.46
C TYR A 92 -4.96 26.16 22.44
N GLU A 93 -4.11 25.70 21.52
CA GLU A 93 -3.57 26.55 20.45
C GLU A 93 -4.67 27.05 19.51
N THR A 94 -5.60 26.17 19.12
CA THR A 94 -6.79 26.57 18.33
C THR A 94 -7.59 27.64 19.07
N ARG A 95 -7.83 27.46 20.37
CA ARG A 95 -8.56 28.43 21.19
C ARG A 95 -7.82 29.76 21.31
N ARG A 96 -6.50 29.73 21.44
CA ARG A 96 -5.65 30.92 21.49
C ARG A 96 -5.76 31.73 20.20
N ILE A 97 -5.67 31.09 19.04
CA ILE A 97 -5.81 31.73 17.73
C ILE A 97 -7.22 32.33 17.57
N ARG A 98 -8.27 31.61 17.96
CA ARG A 98 -9.65 32.12 17.96
C ARG A 98 -9.81 33.41 18.75
N ARG A 99 -9.24 33.47 19.97
CA ARG A 99 -9.26 34.69 20.80
C ARG A 99 -8.47 35.83 20.16
N PHE A 100 -7.30 35.53 19.59
CA PHE A 100 -6.49 36.54 18.91
C PHE A 100 -7.21 37.17 17.70
N LEU A 101 -8.03 36.38 17.00
CA LEU A 101 -8.76 36.82 15.80
C LEU A 101 -10.16 37.39 16.09
N SER A 102 -10.64 37.39 17.33
CA SER A 102 -12.06 37.72 17.63
C SER A 102 -12.46 39.15 17.27
N GLY A 103 -11.50 40.08 17.19
CA GLY A 103 -11.73 41.47 16.77
C GLY A 103 -11.75 41.68 15.25
N ASN A 104 -11.49 40.64 14.45
CA ASN A 104 -11.47 40.73 12.99
C ASN A 104 -12.29 39.57 12.39
N SER A 105 -13.56 39.84 12.09
CA SER A 105 -14.53 38.85 11.62
C SER A 105 -14.09 38.15 10.34
N GLU A 106 -13.48 38.87 9.39
CA GLU A 106 -13.00 38.29 8.13
C GLU A 106 -11.86 37.29 8.36
N LYS A 107 -10.83 37.68 9.13
CA LYS A 107 -9.69 36.78 9.44
C LYS A 107 -10.15 35.59 10.27
N PHE A 108 -11.06 35.80 11.23
CA PHE A 108 -11.64 34.73 12.02
C PHE A 108 -12.38 33.71 11.15
N PHE A 109 -13.24 34.18 10.23
CA PHE A 109 -13.95 33.31 9.30
C PHE A 109 -12.99 32.50 8.40
N ARG A 110 -11.95 33.14 7.85
CA ARG A 110 -10.92 32.47 7.05
C ARG A 110 -10.20 31.38 7.84
N PHE A 111 -9.83 31.66 9.09
CA PHE A 111 -9.19 30.68 9.97
C PHE A 111 -10.08 29.46 10.22
N GLU A 112 -11.34 29.66 10.62
CA GLU A 112 -12.26 28.53 10.89
C GLU A 112 -12.48 27.68 9.64
N LYS A 113 -12.63 28.31 8.46
CA LYS A 113 -12.76 27.60 7.19
C LYS A 113 -11.51 26.77 6.89
N SER A 114 -10.32 27.35 6.99
CA SER A 114 -9.06 26.65 6.75
C SER A 114 -8.81 25.52 7.76
N LEU A 115 -9.14 25.73 9.03
CA LEU A 115 -9.02 24.70 10.06
C LEU A 115 -9.94 23.51 9.76
N LYS A 116 -11.20 23.77 9.41
CA LYS A 116 -12.16 22.72 9.06
C LYS A 116 -11.69 21.94 7.82
N TRP A 117 -11.24 22.66 6.78
CA TRP A 117 -10.67 22.03 5.59
C TRP A 117 -9.47 21.15 5.92
N ALA A 118 -8.51 21.64 6.69
CA ALA A 118 -7.34 20.84 7.07
C ALA A 118 -7.73 19.57 7.84
N GLN A 119 -8.69 19.66 8.76
CA GLN A 119 -9.20 18.50 9.51
C GLN A 119 -9.92 17.48 8.62
N ASP A 120 -10.69 17.95 7.64
CA ASP A 120 -11.40 17.08 6.69
C ASP A 120 -10.44 16.42 5.70
N GLN A 121 -9.44 17.16 5.22
CA GLN A 121 -8.45 16.65 4.26
C GLN A 121 -7.67 15.46 4.84
N ILE A 122 -7.31 15.48 6.13
CA ILE A 122 -6.64 14.34 6.78
C ILE A 122 -7.52 13.09 6.73
N LYS A 123 -8.82 13.22 7.03
CA LYS A 123 -9.77 12.09 6.99
C LYS A 123 -9.96 11.56 5.58
N TYR A 124 -10.08 12.47 4.61
CA TYR A 124 -10.20 12.13 3.20
C TYR A 124 -8.96 11.39 2.72
N MET A 125 -7.77 11.87 3.05
CA MET A 125 -6.51 11.28 2.66
C MET A 125 -6.33 9.87 3.22
N GLU A 126 -6.63 9.64 4.51
CA GLU A 126 -6.56 8.28 5.10
C GLU A 126 -7.61 7.35 4.50
N GLY A 127 -8.84 7.85 4.30
CA GLY A 127 -9.91 7.08 3.65
C GLY A 127 -9.57 6.71 2.20
N HIS A 128 -9.01 7.65 1.44
CA HIS A 128 -8.56 7.44 0.07
C HIS A 128 -7.42 6.42 0.01
N ASN A 129 -6.39 6.59 0.82
CA ASN A 129 -5.28 5.64 0.92
C ASN A 129 -5.79 4.23 1.27
N HIS A 130 -6.64 4.09 2.28
CA HIS A 130 -7.15 2.78 2.67
C HIS A 130 -8.06 2.15 1.61
N LEU A 131 -9.10 2.86 1.16
CA LEU A 131 -10.15 2.30 0.31
C LEU A 131 -9.74 2.20 -1.15
N ILE A 132 -9.00 3.19 -1.67
CA ILE A 132 -8.66 3.25 -3.10
C ILE A 132 -7.29 2.67 -3.34
N GLU A 133 -6.25 3.21 -2.69
CA GLU A 133 -4.86 2.84 -3.01
C GLU A 133 -4.51 1.45 -2.49
N GLN A 134 -4.94 1.10 -1.27
CA GLN A 134 -4.59 -0.18 -0.65
C GLN A 134 -5.63 -1.26 -0.94
N ASN A 135 -6.92 -1.01 -0.68
CA ASN A 135 -7.92 -2.07 -0.77
C ASN A 135 -8.17 -2.53 -2.21
N THR A 136 -8.40 -1.60 -3.16
CA THR A 136 -8.65 -1.97 -4.56
C THR A 136 -7.48 -2.75 -5.16
N VAL A 137 -6.28 -2.22 -5.03
CA VAL A 137 -5.11 -2.83 -5.67
C VAL A 137 -4.63 -4.07 -4.90
N GLY A 138 -4.79 -4.09 -3.57
CA GLY A 138 -4.53 -5.27 -2.75
C GLY A 138 -5.46 -6.45 -3.09
N GLN A 139 -6.75 -6.20 -3.35
CA GLN A 139 -7.67 -7.23 -3.83
C GLN A 139 -7.24 -7.79 -5.19
N MET A 140 -6.85 -6.91 -6.13
CA MET A 140 -6.30 -7.33 -7.42
C MET A 140 -5.04 -8.19 -7.23
N ARG A 141 -4.15 -7.77 -6.31
CA ARG A 141 -2.91 -8.49 -6.03
C ARG A 141 -3.15 -9.87 -5.40
N ASP A 142 -4.09 -10.00 -4.48
CA ASP A 142 -4.50 -11.27 -3.88
C ASP A 142 -5.07 -12.20 -4.97
N ALA A 143 -5.91 -11.70 -5.87
CA ALA A 143 -6.44 -12.51 -6.98
C ALA A 143 -5.33 -12.99 -7.92
N ILE A 144 -4.39 -12.10 -8.28
CA ILE A 144 -3.20 -12.43 -9.08
C ILE A 144 -2.32 -13.47 -8.36
N PHE A 145 -2.17 -13.36 -7.04
CA PHE A 145 -1.41 -14.31 -6.23
C PHE A 145 -2.01 -15.73 -6.26
N GLU A 146 -3.33 -15.84 -6.09
CA GLU A 146 -4.02 -17.12 -6.15
C GLU A 146 -3.93 -17.75 -7.54
N LEU A 147 -4.07 -16.96 -8.61
CA LEU A 147 -3.78 -17.42 -9.98
C LEU A 147 -2.34 -17.93 -10.10
N GLY A 148 -1.40 -17.23 -9.47
CA GLY A 148 0.00 -17.62 -9.42
C GLY A 148 0.21 -19.02 -8.83
N LYS A 149 -0.46 -19.34 -7.72
CA LYS A 149 -0.40 -20.67 -7.11
C LYS A 149 -0.91 -21.76 -8.06
N VAL A 150 -2.06 -21.51 -8.70
CA VAL A 150 -2.65 -22.47 -9.65
C VAL A 150 -1.71 -22.75 -10.81
N LEU A 151 -1.06 -21.72 -11.38
CA LEU A 151 -0.14 -21.89 -12.49
C LEU A 151 1.15 -22.63 -12.10
N VAL A 152 1.63 -22.48 -10.85
CA VAL A 152 2.73 -23.29 -10.32
C VAL A 152 2.31 -24.76 -10.18
N GLU A 153 1.14 -25.03 -9.61
CA GLU A 153 0.62 -26.40 -9.48
C GLU A 153 0.46 -27.09 -10.84
N LYS A 154 0.14 -26.32 -11.88
CA LYS A 154 0.03 -26.79 -13.26
C LYS A 154 1.36 -26.80 -14.01
N ASP A 155 2.45 -26.37 -13.38
CA ASP A 155 3.82 -26.38 -13.92
C ASP A 155 3.99 -25.48 -15.18
N PHE A 156 3.24 -24.38 -15.21
CA PHE A 156 3.47 -23.29 -16.18
C PHE A 156 4.57 -22.32 -15.73
N MET A 157 4.92 -22.34 -14.44
CA MET A 157 5.99 -21.53 -13.85
C MET A 157 6.49 -22.13 -12.53
N SER A 158 7.65 -21.66 -12.05
CA SER A 158 8.32 -22.23 -10.87
C SER A 158 7.99 -21.51 -9.56
N HIS A 159 7.58 -20.24 -9.61
CA HIS A 159 7.27 -19.46 -8.42
C HIS A 159 6.00 -18.62 -8.64
N TYR A 160 5.11 -18.57 -7.64
CA TYR A 160 3.77 -17.97 -7.79
C TYR A 160 3.84 -16.45 -8.06
N ASP A 161 4.87 -15.77 -7.55
CA ASP A 161 5.05 -14.33 -7.80
C ASP A 161 5.45 -14.04 -9.25
N ASP A 162 5.86 -15.04 -10.03
CA ASP A 162 6.24 -14.85 -11.43
C ASP A 162 5.05 -14.50 -12.32
N VAL A 163 3.82 -14.75 -11.85
CA VAL A 163 2.57 -14.42 -12.55
C VAL A 163 2.51 -12.97 -13.01
N ILE A 164 3.14 -12.05 -12.27
CA ILE A 164 3.16 -10.60 -12.57
C ILE A 164 3.93 -10.27 -13.85
N HIS A 165 4.74 -11.20 -14.36
CA HIS A 165 5.53 -11.00 -15.57
C HIS A 165 4.74 -11.30 -16.85
N PHE A 166 3.57 -11.94 -16.73
CA PHE A 166 2.66 -12.15 -17.85
C PHE A 166 1.72 -10.97 -18.04
N SER A 167 1.34 -10.71 -19.29
CA SER A 167 0.17 -9.88 -19.58
C SER A 167 -1.13 -10.64 -19.29
N ILE A 168 -2.24 -9.93 -19.20
CA ILE A 168 -3.56 -10.56 -19.01
C ILE A 168 -3.88 -11.49 -20.19
N GLU A 169 -3.58 -11.07 -21.41
CA GLU A 169 -3.83 -11.85 -22.63
C GLU A 169 -2.98 -13.14 -22.68
N GLU A 170 -1.76 -13.08 -22.17
CA GLU A 170 -0.90 -14.27 -22.04
C GLU A 170 -1.48 -15.25 -21.01
N LEU A 171 -1.99 -14.75 -19.87
CA LEU A 171 -2.67 -15.55 -18.86
C LEU A 171 -3.97 -16.17 -19.42
N GLU A 172 -4.77 -15.40 -20.15
CA GLU A 172 -5.97 -15.90 -20.85
C GLU A 172 -5.61 -17.01 -21.86
N SER A 173 -4.55 -16.80 -22.65
CA SER A 173 -4.08 -17.81 -23.61
C SER A 173 -3.62 -19.11 -22.94
N ILE A 174 -3.03 -19.03 -21.74
CA ILE A 174 -2.69 -20.21 -20.93
C ILE A 174 -3.98 -20.92 -20.48
N CYS A 175 -4.95 -20.18 -19.95
CA CYS A 175 -6.24 -20.71 -19.49
C CYS A 175 -7.04 -21.39 -20.62
N GLU A 176 -6.96 -20.85 -21.84
CA GLU A 176 -7.60 -21.40 -23.03
C GLU A 176 -6.83 -22.58 -23.65
N GLY A 177 -5.68 -22.95 -23.09
CA GLY A 177 -4.83 -24.03 -23.61
C GLY A 177 -4.12 -23.68 -24.92
N LYS A 178 -4.09 -22.40 -25.31
CA LYS A 178 -3.42 -21.91 -26.52
C LYS A 178 -1.91 -21.75 -26.35
N LYS A 179 -1.43 -21.69 -25.10
CA LYS A 179 -0.01 -21.55 -24.77
C LYS A 179 0.50 -22.79 -24.03
N THR A 180 1.63 -23.31 -24.46
CA THR A 180 2.29 -24.44 -23.80
C THR A 180 3.08 -24.01 -22.56
N LYS A 181 3.43 -24.99 -21.73
CA LYS A 181 4.32 -24.78 -20.58
C LYS A 181 5.69 -24.25 -21.01
N SER A 182 6.28 -24.83 -22.05
CA SER A 182 7.61 -24.43 -22.55
C SER A 182 7.62 -22.99 -23.01
N GLU A 183 6.58 -22.54 -23.72
CA GLU A 183 6.45 -21.14 -24.13
C GLU A 183 6.30 -20.21 -22.92
N SER A 184 5.53 -20.63 -21.91
CA SER A 184 5.32 -19.85 -20.69
C SER A 184 6.62 -19.66 -19.89
N HIS A 185 7.41 -20.73 -19.72
CA HIS A 185 8.74 -20.65 -19.09
C HIS A 185 9.70 -19.78 -19.90
N SER A 186 9.65 -19.83 -21.23
CA SER A 186 10.47 -18.96 -22.10
C SER A 186 10.11 -17.48 -21.92
N ILE A 187 8.82 -17.14 -21.94
CA ILE A 187 8.34 -15.77 -21.73
C ILE A 187 8.80 -15.24 -20.37
N LEU A 188 8.66 -16.04 -19.32
CA LEU A 188 9.10 -15.65 -17.97
C LEU A 188 10.60 -15.36 -17.90
N LYS A 189 11.42 -16.19 -18.55
CA LYS A 189 12.86 -15.98 -18.59
C LYS A 189 13.17 -14.62 -19.23
N ASP A 190 12.63 -14.36 -20.41
CA ASP A 190 12.87 -13.13 -21.16
C ASP A 190 12.38 -11.89 -20.38
N ARG A 191 11.19 -11.95 -19.78
CA ARG A 191 10.62 -10.83 -19.00
C ARG A 191 11.36 -10.55 -17.70
N LYS A 192 11.90 -11.57 -17.05
CA LYS A 192 12.74 -11.39 -15.84
C LYS A 192 14.06 -10.74 -16.20
N GLU A 193 14.72 -11.20 -17.26
CA GLU A 193 15.97 -10.60 -17.75
C GLU A 193 15.76 -9.13 -18.14
N GLU A 194 14.68 -8.84 -18.86
CA GLU A 194 14.31 -7.48 -19.24
C GLU A 194 13.97 -6.61 -18.03
N PHE A 195 13.22 -7.12 -17.06
CA PHE A 195 12.92 -6.40 -15.82
C PHE A 195 14.19 -6.01 -15.07
N VAL A 196 15.15 -6.94 -14.92
CA VAL A 196 16.44 -6.65 -14.29
C VAL A 196 17.20 -5.58 -15.06
N ARG A 197 17.21 -5.65 -16.40
CA ARG A 197 17.85 -4.63 -17.25
C ARG A 197 17.22 -3.25 -17.06
N LEU A 198 15.89 -3.15 -17.12
CA LEU A 198 15.15 -1.90 -16.99
C LEU A 198 15.22 -1.32 -15.58
N SER A 199 15.26 -2.14 -14.53
CA SER A 199 15.37 -1.68 -13.14
C SER A 199 16.65 -0.88 -12.83
N ARG A 200 17.66 -0.98 -13.70
CA ARG A 200 18.93 -0.23 -13.60
C ARG A 200 18.89 1.11 -14.31
N ILE A 201 17.85 1.37 -15.10
CA ILE A 201 17.69 2.63 -15.83
C ILE A 201 17.08 3.65 -14.89
N ILE A 202 17.74 4.79 -14.73
CA ILE A 202 17.15 5.97 -14.08
C ILE A 202 16.26 6.64 -15.13
N PRO A 203 14.93 6.68 -14.94
CA PRO A 203 14.06 7.32 -15.91
C PRO A 203 14.39 8.82 -15.99
N PRO A 204 14.38 9.42 -17.20
CA PRO A 204 14.58 10.85 -17.34
C PRO A 204 13.40 11.61 -16.73
N ASP A 205 13.64 12.84 -16.26
CA ASP A 205 12.60 13.71 -15.69
C ASP A 205 11.45 13.99 -16.67
N PHE A 206 11.74 13.92 -17.98
CA PHE A 206 10.76 14.09 -19.05
C PHE A 206 10.94 13.01 -20.11
N LEU A 207 9.82 12.42 -20.53
CA LEU A 207 9.75 11.55 -21.71
C LEU A 207 9.17 12.36 -22.88
N GLY A 208 9.90 12.41 -23.99
CA GLY A 208 9.52 13.18 -25.18
C GLY A 208 10.37 14.45 -25.37
N LYS A 209 9.85 15.42 -26.13
CA LYS A 209 10.58 16.67 -26.42
C LYS A 209 10.62 17.59 -25.19
N PRO A 210 11.75 18.27 -24.91
CA PRO A 210 11.85 19.23 -23.82
C PRO A 210 10.77 20.33 -23.92
N LYS A 211 10.30 20.84 -22.77
CA LYS A 211 9.25 21.87 -22.70
C LYS A 211 9.59 23.12 -23.53
N GLU A 212 10.88 23.46 -23.59
CA GLU A 212 11.44 24.57 -24.39
C GLU A 212 11.16 24.40 -25.90
N GLU A 213 11.22 23.17 -26.43
CA GLU A 213 10.87 22.89 -27.82
C GLU A 213 9.36 22.94 -28.09
N ILE A 214 8.53 22.57 -27.11
CA ILE A 214 7.07 22.64 -27.23
C ILE A 214 6.60 24.11 -27.22
N GLU A 215 7.21 24.94 -26.37
CA GLU A 215 6.93 26.39 -26.32
C GLU A 215 7.45 27.11 -27.58
N ALA A 216 8.60 26.70 -28.14
CA ALA A 216 9.10 27.18 -29.42
C ALA A 216 8.21 26.76 -30.61
N LEU A 217 7.65 25.55 -30.59
CA LEU A 217 6.71 25.06 -31.62
C LEU A 217 5.37 25.80 -31.59
N ASN A 218 4.88 26.18 -30.40
CA ASN A 218 3.63 26.91 -30.24
C ASN A 218 3.76 28.40 -30.56
N SER A 219 4.89 29.03 -30.22
CA SER A 219 5.20 30.41 -30.62
C SER A 219 5.45 30.54 -32.13
N GLY A 220 6.06 29.53 -32.76
CA GLY A 220 6.22 29.46 -34.22
C GLY A 220 4.92 29.26 -35.02
N ARG A 221 3.87 28.68 -34.42
CA ARG A 221 2.54 28.55 -35.06
C ARG A 221 1.71 29.84 -35.02
N SER A 222 1.94 30.73 -34.06
CA SER A 222 1.25 32.03 -34.00
C SER A 222 1.66 32.96 -35.14
N ASN A 223 2.90 32.87 -35.62
CA ASN A 223 3.42 33.71 -36.71
C ASN A 223 3.05 33.25 -38.13
N ARG A 224 2.45 32.07 -38.30
CA ARG A 224 1.98 31.57 -39.62
C ARG A 224 0.52 31.88 -39.95
N LYS A 225 -0.21 32.57 -39.05
CA LYS A 225 -1.61 32.99 -39.26
C LYS A 225 -1.78 34.46 -39.68
N GLN A 226 -0.69 35.14 -40.06
CA GLN A 226 -0.71 36.54 -40.52
C GLN A 226 -0.10 36.73 -41.92
N LEU A 227 -0.32 35.78 -42.83
CA LEU A 227 -0.10 35.97 -44.27
C LEU A 227 -1.41 35.73 -45.01
#